data_AF-A0A1E4IP25-F1
#
_entry.id   AF-A0A1E4IP25-F1
#
_cell.length_a   1.000
_cell.length_b   1.000
_cell.length_c   1.000
_cell.angle_alpha   90.00
_cell.angle_beta   90.00
_cell.angle_gamma   90.00
#
_symmetry.space_group_name_H-M   'P 1'
#
loop_
_entity.id
_entity.type
_entity.pdbx_description
1 polymer ?
#
loop_
_entity_poly.entity_id
_entity_poly.type
_entity_poly.pdbx_seq_one_letter_code
_entity_poly.pdbx_strand_id
1 'polypeptide(L)' 'MDTARLDLRVPAGWTCWVELMRTPRGTYVGFAELSQSGIPRCALVITQQLTWDAAVERATLRADHFVKQWGTAREH' A
#
# COMPACT_ATOMS: atom_id res chain seq x y z
N MET A 1 -9.10 -1.68 18.54
CA MET A 1 -8.14 -0.86 17.77
C MET A 1 -8.82 -0.56 16.46
N ASP A 2 -9.03 0.71 16.14
CA ASP A 2 -9.73 1.08 14.91
C ASP A 2 -8.79 0.87 13.72
N THR A 3 -9.19 -0.05 12.85
CA THR A 3 -8.59 -0.26 11.55
C THR A 3 -9.46 0.41 10.49
N ALA A 4 -8.82 1.00 9.50
CA ALA A 4 -9.50 1.58 8.36
C ALA A 4 -8.86 1.07 7.07
N ARG A 5 -9.72 0.62 6.16
CA ARG A 5 -9.34 0.06 4.87
C ARG A 5 -9.79 1.01 3.76
N LEU A 6 -8.91 1.25 2.80
CA LEU A 6 -9.22 2.04 1.61
C LEU A 6 -8.49 1.50 0.38
N ASP A 7 -9.08 1.73 -0.78
CA ASP A 7 -8.45 1.44 -2.06
C ASP A 7 -7.52 2.59 -2.47
N LEU A 8 -6.34 2.24 -2.98
CA LEU A 8 -5.34 3.18 -3.47
C LEU A 8 -5.36 3.21 -4.99
N ARG A 9 -5.15 4.40 -5.56
CA ARG A 9 -4.96 4.55 -7.00
C ARG A 9 -3.61 3.97 -7.40
N VAL A 10 -3.62 3.04 -8.34
CA VAL A 10 -2.43 2.42 -8.93
C VAL A 10 -2.59 2.33 -10.45
N PRO A 11 -1.50 2.11 -11.21
CA PRO A 11 -1.57 1.98 -12.67
C PRO A 11 -2.54 0.88 -13.14
N ALA A 12 -3.01 1.00 -14.39
CA ALA A 12 -3.98 0.07 -14.96
C ALA A 12 -3.53 -1.40 -14.90
N GLY A 13 -4.49 -2.30 -14.71
CA GLY A 13 -4.23 -3.74 -14.53
C GLY A 13 -3.80 -4.14 -13.11
N TRP A 14 -3.63 -3.17 -12.22
CA TRP A 14 -3.37 -3.37 -10.80
C TRP A 14 -4.53 -2.92 -9.94
N THR A 15 -4.67 -3.57 -8.79
CA THR A 15 -5.51 -3.12 -7.69
C THR A 15 -4.65 -3.07 -6.44
N CYS A 16 -4.93 -2.08 -5.58
CA CYS A 16 -4.27 -1.95 -4.30
C CYS A 16 -5.25 -1.48 -3.25
N TRP A 17 -5.22 -2.13 -2.10
CA TRP A 17 -5.91 -1.67 -0.90
C TRP A 17 -4.92 -1.59 0.25
N VAL A 18 -5.12 -0.64 1.16
CA VAL A 18 -4.33 -0.48 2.37
C VAL A 18 -5.24 -0.60 3.58
N GLU A 19 -4.79 -1.34 4.58
CA GLU A 19 -5.36 -1.36 5.91
C GLU A 19 -4.40 -0.69 6.87
N LEU A 20 -4.89 0.34 7.56
CA LEU A 20 -4.15 1.12 8.52
C LEU A 20 -4.80 1.02 9.89
N MET A 21 -3.97 0.90 10.92
CA MET A 21 -4.34 0.85 12.31
C MET A 21 -3.74 2.03 13.05
N ARG A 22 -4.54 2.72 13.85
CA ARG A 22 -4.05 3.73 14.79
C ARG A 22 -3.50 3.03 16.05
N THR A 23 -2.24 3.28 16.37
CA THR A 23 -1.60 2.76 17.58
C THR A 23 -2.04 3.54 18.82
N PRO A 24 -1.87 2.99 20.05
CA PRO A 24 -2.14 3.74 21.29
C PRO A 24 -1.33 5.03 21.43
N ARG A 25 -0.22 5.17 20.71
CA ARG A 25 0.62 6.38 20.70
C ARG A 25 0.12 7.44 19.70
N GLY A 26 -1.00 7.19 19.03
CA GLY A 26 -1.59 8.09 18.05
C GLY A 26 -0.95 8.05 16.66
N THR A 27 0.05 7.17 16.45
CA THR A 27 0.69 6.94 15.15
C THR A 27 -0.08 5.89 14.33
N TYR A 28 0.27 5.73 13.07
CA TYR A 28 -0.40 4.82 12.12
C TYR A 28 0.58 3.79 11.57
N VAL A 29 0.16 2.52 11.54
CA VAL A 29 0.90 1.38 10.98
C VAL A 29 -0.05 0.55 10.15
N GLY A 30 0.46 -0.32 9.28
CA GLY A 30 -0.41 -1.23 8.54
C GLY A 30 0.29 -1.93 7.40
N PHE A 31 -0.49 -2.33 6.41
CA PHE A 31 0.04 -2.90 5.18
C PHE A 31 -0.87 -2.59 3.99
N ALA A 32 -0.30 -2.59 2.80
CA ALA A 32 -1.02 -2.50 1.54
C ALA A 32 -0.82 -3.77 0.73
N GLU A 33 -1.89 -4.35 0.20
CA GLU A 33 -1.81 -5.49 -0.70
C GLU A 33 -1.94 -4.99 -2.15
N LEU A 34 -1.06 -5.47 -3.02
CA LEU A 34 -1.13 -5.28 -4.46
C LEU A 34 -1.50 -6.59 -5.14
N SER A 35 -2.49 -6.50 -6.02
CA SER A 35 -2.89 -7.59 -6.90
C SER A 35 -2.80 -7.15 -8.36
N GLN A 36 -2.39 -8.07 -9.23
CA GLN A 36 -2.39 -7.88 -10.68
C GLN A 36 -3.41 -8.84 -11.28
N SER A 37 -4.40 -8.31 -11.99
CA SER A 37 -5.52 -9.11 -12.55
C SER A 37 -6.19 -10.04 -11.51
N GLY A 38 -6.37 -9.55 -10.27
CA GLY A 38 -6.97 -10.31 -9.17
C GLY A 38 -6.04 -11.31 -8.48
N ILE A 39 -4.78 -11.43 -8.89
CA ILE A 39 -3.80 -12.32 -8.26
C ILE A 39 -2.91 -11.49 -7.33
N PRO A 40 -2.86 -11.78 -6.01
CA PRO A 40 -1.95 -11.12 -5.08
C PRO A 40 -0.49 -11.30 -5.49
N ARG A 41 0.26 -10.18 -5.52
CA ARG A 41 1.69 -10.15 -5.91
C ARG A 41 2.60 -9.63 -4.80
N CYS A 42 2.10 -8.73 -3.95
CA CYS A 42 2.92 -8.10 -2.92
C CYS A 42 2.06 -7.62 -1.75
N ALA A 43 2.60 -7.77 -0.54
CA ALA A 43 2.15 -7.05 0.64
C ALA A 43 3.26 -6.07 1.06
N LEU A 44 2.95 -4.78 1.08
CA LEU A 44 3.83 -3.71 1.50
C LEU A 44 3.56 -3.36 2.95
N VAL A 45 4.54 -3.56 3.83
CA VAL A 45 4.41 -3.13 5.23
C VAL A 45 4.57 -1.61 5.33
N ILE A 46 3.60 -0.95 5.95
CA ILE A 46 3.63 0.47 6.30
C ILE A 46 4.11 0.58 7.74
N THR A 47 5.38 0.93 7.89
CA THR A 47 5.98 1.24 9.19
C THR A 47 5.36 2.51 9.79
N GLN A 48 5.62 2.73 11.07
CA GLN A 48 5.01 3.81 11.85
C GLN A 48 5.10 5.18 11.15
N GLN A 49 3.94 5.78 10.88
CA GLN A 49 3.77 7.14 10.41
C GLN A 49 3.10 8.01 11.47
N LEU A 50 3.42 9.30 11.47
CA LEU A 50 2.91 10.25 12.47
C LEU A 50 1.43 10.62 12.23
N THR A 51 0.98 10.58 10.99
CA THR A 51 -0.37 10.95 10.59
C THR A 51 -0.98 9.92 9.65
N TRP A 52 -2.32 9.92 9.57
CA TRP A 52 -3.08 9.09 8.65
C TRP A 52 -2.68 9.39 7.19
N ASP A 53 -2.65 10.67 6.82
CA ASP A 53 -2.31 11.09 5.46
C ASP A 53 -0.90 10.67 5.07
N ALA A 54 0.08 10.76 6.00
CA ALA A 54 1.43 10.29 5.75
C ALA A 54 1.49 8.77 5.52
N ALA A 55 0.65 7.98 6.21
CA ALA A 55 0.53 6.54 5.98
C ALA A 55 -0.08 6.22 4.61
N VAL A 56 -1.13 6.93 4.20
CA VAL A 56 -1.76 6.77 2.88
C VAL A 56 -0.81 7.20 1.76
N GLU A 57 -0.13 8.33 1.90
CA GLU A 57 0.86 8.81 0.93
C GLU A 57 2.03 7.84 0.82
N ARG A 58 2.52 7.33 1.97
CA ARG A 58 3.60 6.34 2.00
C ARG A 58 3.21 5.05 1.28
N ALA A 59 1.99 4.56 1.52
CA ALA A 59 1.46 3.37 0.86
C ALA A 59 1.30 3.57 -0.65
N THR A 60 0.73 4.71 -1.05
CA THR A 60 0.54 5.08 -2.47
C THR A 60 1.87 5.13 -3.21
N LEU A 61 2.86 5.84 -2.67
CA LEU A 61 4.17 5.97 -3.30
C LEU A 61 4.91 4.62 -3.39
N ARG A 62 4.77 3.76 -2.38
CA ARG A 62 5.40 2.42 -2.39
C ARG A 62 4.70 1.48 -3.38
N ALA A 63 3.38 1.56 -3.48
CA ALA A 63 2.58 0.79 -4.43
C ALA A 63 2.92 1.16 -5.88
N ASP A 64 2.95 2.47 -6.20
CA ASP A 64 3.33 2.95 -7.53
C ASP A 64 4.77 2.53 -7.90
N HIS A 65 5.71 2.67 -6.96
CA HIS A 65 7.08 2.22 -7.17
C HIS A 65 7.16 0.71 -7.44
N PHE A 66 6.42 -0.11 -6.69
CA PHE A 66 6.38 -1.56 -6.91
C PHE A 66 5.86 -1.90 -8.31
N VAL A 67 4.74 -1.30 -8.73
CA VAL A 67 4.15 -1.56 -10.05
C VAL A 67 5.12 -1.20 -11.18
N LYS A 68 5.80 -0.06 -11.08
CA LYS A 68 6.81 0.37 -12.05
C LYS A 68 7.96 -0.64 -12.16
N GLN A 69 8.51 -1.06 -11.02
CA GLN A 69 9.63 -2.02 -10.99
C GLN A 69 9.22 -3.41 -11.47
N TRP A 70 8.00 -3.84 -11.16
CA TRP A 70 7.46 -5.13 -11.61
C TRP A 70 7.34 -5.21 -13.14
N GLY A 71 6.94 -4.11 -13.78
CA GLY A 71 6.89 -4.02 -15.24
C GLY A 71 8.27 -4.20 -15.87
N THR A 72 9.26 -3.44 -15.40
CA THR A 72 10.65 -3.50 -15.89
C THR A 72 11.29 -4.88 -15.69
N ALA A 73 11.01 -5.56 -14.58
CA ALA A 73 11.57 -6.89 -14.31
C ALA A 73 11.07 -8.00 -15.27
N ARG A 74 10.01 -7.75 -16.04
CA ARG A 74 9.42 -8.72 -16.98
C ARG A 74 9.82 -8.49 -18.44
N GLU A 75 10.57 -7.42 -18.72
CA GLU A 75 11.06 -7.07 -20.06
C GLU A 75 12.48 -7.62 -20.33
N HIS A 76 13.06 -8.34 -19.36
CA HIS A 76 14.35 -9.03 -19.42
C HIS A 76 14.18 -10.55 -19.29
#